data_AF-A0A2V8TV69-F1
#
_entry.id   AF-A0A2V8TV69-F1
#
_cell.length_a   1.000
_cell.length_b   1.000
_cell.length_c   1.000
_cell.angle_alpha   90.00
_cell.angle_beta   90.00
_cell.angle_gamma   90.00
#
_symmetry.space_group_name_H-M   'P 1'
#
loop_
_entity.id
_entity.type
_entity.pdbx_description
1 polymer ?
#
loop_
_entity_poly.entity_id
_entity_poly.type
_entity_poly.pdbx_seq_one_letter_code
_entity_poly.pdbx_strand_id
1 'polypeptide(L)' 'MRQSHITIIGAPMDLGAGRRGVDMGPSALRLANLNERLASLGYEVE' A
#
# COMPACT_ATOMS: atom_id res chain seq x y z
N MET A 1 8.12 -20.66 7.74
CA MET A 1 7.60 -19.31 8.10
C MET A 1 6.46 -18.99 7.14
N ARG A 2 5.39 -18.34 7.62
CA ARG A 2 4.10 -18.21 6.89
C ARG A 2 4.29 -17.48 5.55
N GLN A 3 4.39 -18.24 4.46
CA GLN A 3 4.13 -17.74 3.12
C GLN A 3 2.62 -17.49 3.01
N SER A 4 2.21 -16.30 3.40
CA SER A 4 0.86 -15.81 3.17
C SER A 4 0.93 -14.85 1.99
N HIS A 5 0.09 -15.09 0.99
CA HIS A 5 -0.08 -14.20 -0.16
C HIS A 5 -0.78 -12.90 0.26
N ILE A 6 -0.27 -11.75 -0.19
CA ILE A 6 -0.79 -10.42 0.13
C ILE A 6 -1.14 -9.70 -1.18
N THR A 7 -2.41 -9.32 -1.31
CA THR A 7 -2.87 -8.41 -2.36
C THR A 7 -3.02 -7.00 -1.79
N ILE A 8 -2.44 -6.00 -2.46
CA ILE A 8 -2.50 -4.60 -2.01
C ILE A 8 -3.56 -3.83 -2.78
N ILE A 9 -4.63 -3.45 -2.08
CA ILE A 9 -5.71 -2.64 -2.65
C ILE A 9 -5.47 -1.17 -2.31
N GLY A 10 -5.26 -0.36 -3.34
CA GLY A 10 -5.26 1.10 -3.20
C GLY A 10 -6.68 1.63 -3.26
N ALA A 11 -7.09 2.40 -2.25
CA ALA A 11 -8.38 3.11 -2.22
C ALA A 11 -8.14 4.64 -2.23
N PRO A 12 -7.76 5.22 -3.39
CA PRO A 12 -7.48 6.65 -3.49
C PRO A 12 -8.78 7.47 -3.46
N MET A 13 -9.22 7.85 -2.28
CA MET A 13 -10.46 8.62 -2.07
C MET A 13 -10.15 9.88 -1.27
N ASP A 14 -10.41 11.05 -1.86
CA ASP A 14 -10.22 12.37 -1.24
C ASP A 14 -11.56 13.00 -0.80
N LEU A 15 -12.44 12.19 -0.20
CA LEU A 15 -13.77 12.59 0.26
C LEU A 15 -13.93 12.31 1.77
N GLY A 16 -14.83 13.02 2.42
CA GLY A 16 -15.16 12.84 3.84
C GLY A 16 -14.23 13.54 4.84
N ALA A 17 -13.11 14.10 4.36
CA ALA A 17 -12.21 14.92 5.17
C ALA A 17 -12.37 16.42 4.87
N GLY A 18 -12.04 17.28 5.85
CA GLY A 18 -11.99 18.74 5.67
C GLY A 18 -10.73 19.26 4.97
N ARG A 19 -9.85 18.36 4.53
CA ARG A 19 -8.58 18.66 3.85
C ARG A 19 -8.37 17.67 2.71
N ARG A 20 -7.79 18.17 1.61
CA ARG A 20 -7.47 17.39 0.41
C ARG A 20 -6.09 16.75 0.45
N GLY A 21 -5.90 15.76 -0.42
CA GLY A 21 -4.64 15.13 -0.78
C GLY A 21 -4.46 13.69 -0.24
N VAL A 22 -5.49 13.09 0.36
CA VAL A 22 -5.37 11.71 0.89
C VAL A 22 -5.44 10.65 -0.22
N ASP A 23 -5.97 11.00 -1.40
CA ASP A 23 -5.93 10.18 -2.61
C ASP A 23 -4.51 9.86 -3.10
N MET A 24 -3.53 10.73 -2.80
CA MET A 24 -2.13 10.49 -3.14
C MET A 24 -1.45 9.43 -2.26
N GLY A 25 -2.04 9.08 -1.11
CA GLY A 25 -1.45 8.15 -0.12
C GLY A 25 -1.06 6.79 -0.69
N PRO A 26 -1.96 6.05 -1.37
CA PRO A 26 -1.64 4.77 -1.98
C PRO A 26 -0.45 4.83 -2.95
N SER A 27 -0.39 5.86 -3.80
CA SER A 27 0.73 6.06 -4.74
C SER A 27 2.03 6.39 -4.02
N ALA A 28 1.98 7.23 -2.99
CA ALA A 28 3.15 7.59 -2.19
C ALA A 28 3.75 6.38 -1.46
N LEU A 29 2.90 5.49 -0.92
CA LEU A 29 3.36 4.25 -0.29
C LEU A 29 4.03 3.30 -1.29
N ARG A 30 3.48 3.17 -2.50
CA ARG A 30 4.10 2.38 -3.56
C ARG A 30 5.47 2.95 -3.95
N LEU A 31 5.57 4.27 -4.10
CA LEU A 31 6.86 4.95 -4.36
C LEU A 31 7.88 4.74 -3.24
N ALA A 32 7.41 4.58 -2.00
CA ALA A 32 8.25 4.30 -0.83
C ALA A 32 8.71 2.82 -0.70
N ASN A 33 8.58 2.03 -1.78
CA ASN A 33 8.99 0.62 -1.86
C ASN A 33 8.22 -0.30 -0.90
N LEU A 34 6.89 -0.14 -0.83
CA LEU A 34 6.02 -0.96 0.03
C LEU A 34 6.16 -2.46 -0.31
N ASN A 35 6.15 -2.82 -1.60
CA ASN A 35 6.18 -4.21 -2.04
C ASN A 35 7.52 -4.87 -1.71
N GLU A 36 8.64 -4.20 -1.98
CA GLU A 36 9.98 -4.72 -1.67
C GLU A 36 10.17 -4.92 -0.17
N ARG A 37 9.62 -4.02 0.66
CA ARG A 37 9.65 -4.13 2.12
C ARG A 37 8.82 -5.31 2.63
N LEU A 38 7.67 -5.58 2.03
CA LEU A 38 6.86 -6.76 2.40
C LEU A 38 7.53 -8.06 1.94
N ALA A 39 8.12 -8.06 0.74
CA ALA A 39 8.88 -9.20 0.22
C ALA A 39 10.10 -9.51 1.11
N SER A 40 10.82 -8.51 1.62
CA SER A 40 11.98 -8.72 2.50
C SER A 40 11.61 -9.31 3.87
N LEU A 41 10.34 -9.23 4.27
CA LEU A 41 9.79 -9.88 5.45
C LEU A 41 9.34 -11.34 5.19
N GLY A 42 9.41 -11.79 3.94
CA GLY A 42 9.07 -13.16 3.53
C GLY A 42 7.63 -13.36 3.04
N TYR A 43 6.92 -12.30 2.69
CA TYR A 43 5.59 -12.38 2.08
C TYR A 43 5.66 -12.46 0.55
N GLU A 44 4.67 -13.11 -0.05
CA GLU A 44 4.41 -13.05 -1.49
C GLU A 44 3.42 -11.92 -1.75
N VAL A 45 3.77 -10.98 -2.63
CA VAL A 45 2.98 -9.76 -2.88
C VAL A 45 2.53 -9.74 -4.35
N GLU A 46 1.23 -9.48 -4.57
CA GLU A 46 0.58 -9.27 -5.87
C GLU A 46 0.26 -7.80 -6.13
#